data_AF-A0A7X6CPS3-F1
#
_entry.id   AF-A0A7X6CPS3-F1
#
_cell.length_a   1.000
_cell.length_b   1.000
_cell.length_c   1.000
_cell.angle_alpha   90.00
_cell.angle_beta   90.00
_cell.angle_gamma   90.00
#
_symmetry.space_group_name_H-M   'P 1'
#
loop_
_entity.id
_entity.type
_entity.pdbx_description
1 polymer ?
#
loop_
_entity_poly.entity_id
_entity_poly.type
_entity_poly.pdbx_seq_one_letter_code
_entity_poly.pdbx_strand_id
1 'polypeptide(L)'
;MGDIDRYYEILEIESGSSLEEVKQAYRDLAFVWHPDRYAHNDRLQQKAAQKLTEINDAYQHLLFFFESSRIRADRAGISGTSTSTYS
;
A
#
# COMPACT_ATOMS: atom_id res chain seq x y z
N MET A 1 -12.99 0.64 -12.51
CA MET A 1 -13.31 0.57 -11.06
C MET A 1 -13.00 -0.80 -10.46
N GLY A 2 -12.23 -1.68 -11.12
CA GLY A 2 -11.96 -3.04 -10.62
C GLY A 2 -10.54 -3.27 -10.10
N ASP A 3 -9.63 -2.32 -10.31
CA ASP A 3 -8.22 -2.49 -9.99
C ASP A 3 -7.92 -2.26 -8.51
N ILE A 4 -8.62 -1.30 -7.90
CA ILE A 4 -8.50 -0.95 -6.48
C ILE A 4 -8.97 -2.08 -5.56
N ASP A 5 -10.12 -2.70 -5.90
CA ASP A 5 -10.67 -3.83 -5.16
C ASP A 5 -9.72 -5.03 -5.16
N ARG A 6 -9.12 -5.29 -6.33
CA ARG A 6 -8.07 -6.31 -6.48
C ARG A 6 -6.82 -6.01 -5.66
N TYR A 7 -6.42 -4.75 -5.52
CA TYR A 7 -5.30 -4.37 -4.66
C TYR A 7 -5.61 -4.60 -3.19
N TYR A 8 -6.83 -4.30 -2.73
CA TYR A 8 -7.27 -4.63 -1.37
C TYR A 8 -7.25 -6.15 -1.12
N GLU A 9 -7.69 -6.96 -2.10
CA GLU A 9 -7.65 -8.42 -2.01
C GLU A 9 -6.21 -8.98 -1.96
N ILE A 10 -5.27 -8.40 -2.73
CA ILE A 10 -3.84 -8.77 -2.68
C ILE A 10 -3.22 -8.49 -1.31
N LEU A 11 -3.65 -7.40 -0.66
CA LEU A 11 -3.23 -7.05 0.69
C LEU A 11 -4.05 -7.76 1.78
N GLU A 12 -4.99 -8.64 1.39
CA GLU A 12 -5.89 -9.37 2.29
C GLU A 12 -6.65 -8.45 3.27
N ILE A 13 -7.09 -7.29 2.79
CA ILE A 13 -7.82 -6.29 3.58
C ILE A 13 -9.17 -5.96 2.95
N GLU A 14 -10.04 -5.30 3.73
CA GLU A 14 -11.38 -4.95 3.29
C GLU A 14 -11.35 -3.78 2.29
N SER A 15 -12.19 -3.88 1.26
CA SER A 15 -12.39 -2.85 0.25
C SER A 15 -12.98 -1.59 0.91
N GLY A 16 -12.14 -0.55 1.07
CA GLY A 16 -12.49 0.67 1.79
C GLY A 16 -11.67 0.90 3.07
N SER A 17 -10.73 0.00 3.37
CA SER A 17 -9.76 0.16 4.45
C SER A 17 -8.93 1.45 4.33
N SER A 18 -8.53 2.00 5.48
CA SER A 18 -7.74 3.23 5.54
C SER A 18 -6.26 2.99 5.20
N LEU A 19 -5.54 4.06 4.85
CA LEU A 19 -4.10 3.97 4.54
C LEU A 19 -3.28 3.32 5.68
N GLU A 20 -3.72 3.49 6.93
CA GLU A 20 -3.09 2.85 8.10
C GLU A 20 -3.24 1.32 8.06
N GLU A 21 -4.43 0.81 7.73
CA GLU A 21 -4.67 -0.64 7.56
C GLU A 21 -3.86 -1.19 6.39
N VAL A 22 -3.83 -0.47 5.27
CA VAL A 22 -3.01 -0.82 4.10
C VAL A 22 -1.52 -0.95 4.47
N LYS A 23 -0.99 -0.02 5.27
CA LYS A 23 0.39 -0.07 5.78
C LYS A 23 0.60 -1.22 6.77
N GLN A 24 -0.39 -1.50 7.61
CA GLN A 24 -0.31 -2.59 8.58
C GLN A 24 -0.27 -3.94 7.87
N ALA A 25 -1.20 -4.19 6.95
CA ALA A 25 -1.27 -5.41 6.16
C ALA A 25 -0.03 -5.61 5.29
N TYR A 26 0.50 -4.55 4.67
CA TYR A 26 1.78 -4.62 3.95
C TYR A 26 2.92 -5.13 4.85
N ARG A 27 3.02 -4.63 6.09
CA ARG A 27 4.08 -5.04 7.03
C ARG A 27 3.91 -6.50 7.45
N ASP A 28 2.69 -6.92 7.76
CA ASP A 28 2.37 -8.31 8.11
C ASP A 28 2.69 -9.26 6.95
N LEU A 29 2.22 -8.95 5.74
CA LEU A 29 2.47 -9.77 4.56
C LEU A 29 3.94 -9.80 4.17
N ALA A 30 4.67 -8.68 4.26
CA ALA A 30 6.10 -8.65 3.99
C ALA A 30 6.89 -9.52 4.97
N PHE A 31 6.44 -9.60 6.23
CA PHE A 31 7.04 -10.47 7.24
C PHE A 31 6.71 -11.95 7.01
N VAL A 32 5.50 -12.26 6.53
CA VAL A 32 5.06 -13.62 6.18
C VAL A 32 5.75 -14.13 4.92
N TRP A 33 5.88 -13.29 3.89
CA TRP A 33 6.51 -13.61 2.61
C TRP A 33 8.02 -13.32 2.58
N HIS A 34 8.67 -13.18 3.73
CA HIS A 34 10.10 -12.91 3.79
C HIS A 34 10.92 -14.11 3.27
N PRO A 35 11.83 -13.92 2.30
CA PRO A 35 12.57 -15.03 1.67
C PRO A 35 13.45 -15.80 2.64
N ASP A 36 13.85 -15.19 3.77
CA ASP A 36 14.60 -15.83 4.85
C ASP A 36 13.85 -17.02 5.48
N ARG A 37 12.51 -16.95 5.60
CA ARG A 37 11.70 -18.08 6.08
C ARG A 37 11.67 -19.24 5.09
N TYR A 38 11.89 -18.97 3.82
CA TYR A 38 11.81 -19.93 2.73
C TYR A 38 13.20 -20.26 2.16
N ALA A 39 14.27 -19.91 2.86
CA ALA A 39 15.65 -20.18 2.45
C ALA A 39 15.94 -21.68 2.23
N HIS A 40 15.13 -22.56 2.85
CA HIS A 40 15.21 -24.01 2.65
C HIS A 40 14.46 -24.56 1.42
N ASN A 41 13.71 -23.73 0.70
CA ASN A 41 12.91 -24.16 -0.45
C ASN A 41 12.91 -23.09 -1.57
N ASP A 42 13.79 -23.24 -2.56
CA ASP A 42 13.89 -22.34 -3.72
C ASP A 42 12.55 -22.06 -4.41
N ARG A 43 11.70 -23.08 -4.55
CA ARG A 43 10.37 -22.92 -5.16
C ARG A 43 9.45 -22.02 -4.34
N LEU A 44 9.53 -22.08 -3.01
CA LEU A 44 8.76 -21.19 -2.13
C LEU A 44 9.40 -19.81 -2.06
N GLN A 45 10.73 -19.72 -2.08
CA GLN A 45 11.45 -18.44 -2.12
C GLN A 45 11.09 -17.62 -3.37
N GLN A 46 11.04 -18.26 -4.55
CA GLN A 46 10.59 -17.60 -5.78
C GLN A 46 9.13 -17.14 -5.67
N LYS A 47 8.23 -17.99 -5.15
CA LYS A 47 6.83 -17.60 -4.92
C LYS A 47 6.71 -16.43 -3.94
N ALA A 48 7.51 -16.45 -2.89
CA ALA A 48 7.53 -15.40 -1.89
C ALA A 48 8.02 -14.07 -2.47
N ALA A 49 9.07 -14.09 -3.29
CA ALA A 49 9.53 -12.91 -4.02
C ALA A 49 8.44 -12.38 -4.96
N GLN A 50 7.78 -13.24 -5.74
CA GLN A 50 6.68 -12.84 -6.61
C GLN A 50 5.52 -12.22 -5.83
N LYS A 51 5.11 -12.85 -4.72
CA LYS A 51 4.05 -12.34 -3.84
C LYS A 51 4.42 -11.00 -3.23
N LEU A 52 5.64 -10.84 -2.75
CA LEU A 52 6.14 -9.59 -2.20
C LEU A 52 6.12 -8.47 -3.24
N THR A 53 6.46 -8.77 -4.50
CA THR A 53 6.34 -7.82 -5.61
C THR A 53 4.88 -7.43 -5.86
N GLU A 54 3.94 -8.38 -5.90
CA GLU A 54 2.50 -8.09 -6.05
C GLU A 54 1.99 -7.19 -4.91
N ILE A 55 2.40 -7.47 -3.67
CA ILE A 55 2.01 -6.70 -2.48
C ILE A 55 2.55 -5.27 -2.55
N ASN A 56 3.79 -5.08 -3.01
CA ASN A 56 4.39 -3.74 -3.13
C ASN A 56 3.70 -2.92 -4.23
N ASP A 57 3.39 -3.56 -5.37
CA ASP A 57 2.65 -2.94 -6.46
C ASP A 57 1.25 -2.48 -6.00
N ALA A 58 0.50 -3.38 -5.35
CA ALA A 58 -0.81 -3.09 -4.78
C ALA A 58 -0.75 -1.93 -3.76
N TYR A 59 0.24 -1.96 -2.87
CA TYR A 59 0.46 -0.90 -1.88
C TYR A 59 0.72 0.47 -2.52
N GLN A 60 1.55 0.52 -3.57
CA GLN A 60 1.83 1.76 -4.30
C GLN A 60 0.60 2.29 -5.03
N HIS A 61 -0.18 1.42 -5.68
CA HIS A 61 -1.41 1.82 -6.35
C HIS A 61 -2.46 2.36 -5.37
N LEU A 62 -2.63 1.72 -4.22
CA LEU A 62 -3.50 2.22 -3.17
C LEU A 62 -3.03 3.58 -2.64
N LEU A 63 -1.73 3.71 -2.35
CA LEU A 63 -1.13 5.00 -1.96
C LEU A 63 -1.44 6.10 -2.97
N PHE A 64 -1.22 5.85 -4.26
CA PHE A 64 -1.50 6.82 -5.33
C PHE A 64 -2.99 7.15 -5.41
N PHE A 65 -3.87 6.18 -5.17
CA PHE A 65 -5.30 6.40 -5.11
C PHE A 65 -5.69 7.30 -3.92
N PHE A 66 -5.18 7.04 -2.72
CA PHE A 66 -5.40 7.90 -1.55
C PHE A 66 -4.80 9.30 -1.75
N GLU A 67 -3.64 9.40 -2.39
CA GLU A 67 -2.97 10.65 -2.77
C GLU A 67 -3.82 11.47 -3.77
N SER A 68 -4.39 10.79 -4.77
CA SER A 68 -5.30 11.42 -5.73
C SER A 68 -6.62 11.84 -5.08
N SER A 69 -7.11 11.04 -4.12
CA SER A 69 -8.34 11.32 -3.37
C SER A 69 -8.16 12.50 -2.41
N ARG A 70 -7.02 12.60 -1.71
CA ARG A 70 -6.71 13.76 -0.86
C ARG A 70 -6.57 15.05 -1.67
N ILE A 71 -6.00 15.00 -2.88
CA ILE A 71 -5.82 16.14 -3.80
C ILE A 71 -7.16 16.68 -4.36
N ARG A 72 -8.25 15.90 -4.25
CA ARG A 72 -9.59 16.37 -4.59
C ARG A 72 -10.30 17.00 -3.39
N ALA A 73 -9.93 16.57 -2.17
CA ALA A 73 -10.54 17.05 -0.94
C ALA A 73 -10.02 18.44 -0.52
N ASP A 74 -8.72 18.72 -0.71
CA ASP A 74 -8.13 20.03 -0.42
C ASP A 74 -8.66 21.14 -1.36
N ARG A 75 -9.03 20.78 -2.60
CA ARG A 75 -9.55 21.76 -3.57
C ARG A 75 -11.01 22.17 -3.32
N ALA A 76 -11.71 21.51 -2.40
CA ALA A 76 -13.12 21.76 -2.08
C ALA A 76 -13.36 22.44 -0.70
N GLY A 77 -12.32 22.71 0.09
CA GLY A 77 -12.44 23.32 1.43
C GLY A 77 -11.37 24.38 1.71
N ILE A 78 -11.80 25.62 1.94
CA ILE A 78 -10.97 26.78 2.27
C ILE A 78 -10.36 26.65 3.67
N SER A 79 -9.05 26.93 3.81
CA SER A 79 -8.22 27.37 4.99
C SER A 79 -6.95 26.51 5.17
N GLY A 80 -5.74 26.97 5.46
CA GLY A 80 -5.13 28.28 5.72
C GLY A 80 -3.66 28.05 6.16
N THR A 81 -2.76 28.92 5.72
CA THR A 81 -1.40 29.24 6.26
C THR A 81 -0.35 28.13 6.44
N SER A 82 0.69 28.16 5.60
CA SER A 82 2.11 28.08 6.03
C SER A 82 3.04 28.50 4.89
N THR A 83 3.09 29.81 4.61
CA THR A 83 4.35 30.42 4.15
C THR A 83 5.19 30.64 5.40
N SER A 84 6.18 29.78 5.63
CA SER A 84 7.27 30.10 6.56
C SER A 84 8.54 30.23 5.73
N THR A 85 8.82 31.48 5.40
CA THR A 85 10.09 31.97 4.85
C THR A 85 11.19 31.62 5.84
N TYR A 86 12.14 30.77 5.44
CA TYR A 86 13.39 30.63 6.17
C TYR A 86 14.34 31.76 5.76
N SER A 87 14.91 32.44 6.75
CA SER A 87 15.68 33.69 6.66
C SER A 87 17.00 33.55 5.93
#